data_AF-A0A966SG77-F1
#
_entry.id   AF-A0A966SG77-F1
#
_cell.length_a   1.000
_cell.length_b   1.000
_cell.length_c   1.000
_cell.angle_alpha   90.00
_cell.angle_beta   90.00
_cell.angle_gamma   90.00
#
_symmetry.space_group_name_H-M   'P 1'
#
loop_
_entity.id
_entity.type
_entity.pdbx_description
1 polymer ?
#
loop_
_entity_poly.entity_id
_entity_poly.type
_entity_poly.pdbx_seq_one_letter_code
_entity_poly.pdbx_strand_id
1 'polypeptide(L)'
;KDLFESPPTEKAVNELKAEEKRLLAELEVVLGKEAPPVQSVQPGYNQHLSLETRTQLNALGYRMQEERAALKLKLETSKATTAERAEQETALAKRHQAERRALFSDEEWAEDQVRRSPQVGKVRELRGFSATPEGLRSLALAMRDFDAAHPAPTPRDPKRPNDDEDYRSKMEMREAQRKAMLTERLGEAGYAAFARGSDPRFRTLLVLSRRLDLSPAAAVQWLELQTAAQTQAQQARQNPDLTDEARVVALLAIRVETERALQAAVGARGWGAYQRHAGDWLKQLGR
;
A
#
# COMPACT_ATOMS: atom_id res chain seq x y z
N LYS A 1 -18.73 -11.16 44.70
CA LYS A 1 -18.87 -12.37 43.87
C LYS A 1 -18.41 -11.98 42.47
N ASP A 2 -17.10 -12.05 42.26
CA ASP A 2 -16.47 -11.74 40.97
C ASP A 2 -16.69 -12.91 40.01
N LEU A 3 -17.03 -12.59 38.77
CA LEU A 3 -17.40 -13.52 37.69
C LEU A 3 -16.42 -13.43 36.50
N PHE A 4 -15.18 -13.01 36.78
CA PHE A 4 -14.09 -12.93 35.80
C PHE A 4 -12.80 -13.51 36.39
N GLU A 5 -12.80 -14.82 36.64
CA GLU A 5 -11.56 -15.58 36.68
C GLU A 5 -11.22 -15.99 35.24
N SER A 6 -10.09 -15.50 34.72
CA SER A 6 -9.52 -15.91 33.45
C SER A 6 -9.18 -17.41 33.49
N PRO A 7 -9.52 -18.22 32.47
CA PRO A 7 -9.12 -19.63 32.44
C PRO A 7 -7.60 -19.76 32.19
N PRO A 8 -6.99 -20.89 32.59
CA PRO A 8 -5.54 -21.09 32.64
C PRO A 8 -4.97 -21.42 31.26
N THR A 9 -5.02 -20.48 30.33
CA THR A 9 -4.68 -20.78 28.92
C THR A 9 -3.19 -20.62 28.61
N GLU A 10 -2.46 -19.78 29.34
CA GLU A 10 -1.07 -19.47 28.97
C GLU A 10 -0.11 -20.61 29.33
N LYS A 11 -0.33 -21.27 30.47
CA LYS A 11 0.46 -22.44 30.88
C LYS A 11 0.20 -23.64 29.97
N ALA A 12 -1.06 -23.92 29.66
CA ALA A 12 -1.44 -25.00 28.75
C ALA A 12 -0.92 -24.76 27.31
N VAL A 13 -0.92 -23.51 26.84
CA VAL A 13 -0.33 -23.15 25.54
C VAL A 13 1.18 -23.32 25.53
N ASN A 14 1.86 -23.00 26.63
CA ASN A 14 3.31 -23.18 26.74
C ASN A 14 3.71 -24.65 26.86
N GLU A 15 2.90 -25.47 27.53
CA GLU A 15 3.08 -26.93 27.60
C GLU A 15 2.88 -27.59 26.22
N LEU A 16 1.86 -27.19 25.47
CA LEU A 16 1.63 -27.66 24.09
C LEU A 16 2.78 -27.30 23.15
N LYS A 17 3.34 -26.09 23.26
CA LYS A 17 4.52 -25.68 22.48
C LYS A 17 5.77 -26.48 22.83
N ALA A 18 5.91 -26.89 24.09
CA ALA A 18 7.03 -27.71 24.54
C ALA A 18 6.90 -29.15 24.02
N GLU A 19 5.69 -29.72 24.02
CA GLU A 19 5.40 -31.04 23.44
C GLU A 19 5.58 -31.04 21.92
N GLU A 20 5.10 -30.02 21.22
CA GLU A 20 5.32 -29.86 19.77
C GLU A 20 6.81 -29.88 19.43
N LYS A 21 7.62 -29.12 20.18
CA LYS A 21 9.07 -29.07 19.98
C LYS A 21 9.75 -30.42 20.27
N ARG A 22 9.27 -31.16 21.26
CA ARG A 22 9.77 -32.51 21.59
C ARG A 22 9.45 -33.51 20.48
N LEU A 23 8.20 -33.53 20.01
CA LEU A 23 7.77 -34.45 18.95
C LEU A 23 8.48 -34.16 17.61
N LEU A 24 8.73 -32.89 17.31
CA LEU A 24 9.53 -32.50 16.14
C LEU A 24 10.98 -32.98 16.22
N ALA A 25 11.62 -32.88 17.39
CA ALA A 25 12.97 -33.40 17.59
C ALA A 25 13.03 -34.94 17.52
N GLU A 26 12.00 -35.63 18.01
CA GLU A 26 11.88 -37.09 17.94
C GLU A 26 11.65 -37.56 16.49
N LEU A 27 10.86 -36.81 15.71
CA LEU A 27 10.68 -37.01 14.27
C LEU A 27 11.98 -36.75 13.47
N GLU A 28 12.76 -35.72 13.81
CA GLU A 28 14.06 -35.46 13.18
C GLU A 28 15.08 -36.59 13.41
N VAL A 29 15.02 -37.24 14.57
CA VAL A 29 15.86 -38.40 14.89
C VAL A 29 15.41 -39.65 14.12
N VAL A 30 14.10 -39.86 13.97
CA VAL A 30 13.53 -41.02 13.25
C VAL A 30 13.69 -40.90 11.74
N LEU A 31 13.65 -39.69 11.17
CA LEU A 31 13.68 -39.45 9.72
C LEU A 31 15.08 -39.30 9.13
N GLY A 32 16.16 -39.39 9.92
CA GLY A 32 17.53 -39.49 9.42
C GLY A 32 17.93 -38.40 8.42
N LYS A 33 18.23 -37.19 8.91
CA LYS A 33 18.99 -36.13 8.20
C LYS A 33 18.71 -35.91 6.69
N GLU A 34 17.47 -35.90 6.22
CA GLU A 34 17.14 -35.27 4.92
C GLU A 34 15.79 -34.55 4.95
N ALA A 35 15.77 -33.37 5.56
CA ALA A 35 15.03 -32.20 5.08
C ALA A 35 15.56 -30.97 5.82
N PRO A 36 15.77 -29.82 5.16
CA PRO A 36 16.00 -28.57 5.89
C PRO A 36 14.78 -28.32 6.80
N PRO A 37 14.99 -27.76 8.01
CA PRO A 37 13.92 -27.62 8.98
C PRO A 37 12.78 -26.84 8.34
N VAL A 38 11.58 -27.41 8.39
CA VAL A 38 10.34 -26.69 8.09
C VAL A 38 10.23 -25.59 9.15
N GLN A 39 10.88 -24.46 8.90
CA GLN A 39 10.71 -23.26 9.69
C GLN A 39 9.21 -23.00 9.74
N SER A 40 8.72 -22.76 10.96
CA SER A 40 7.33 -22.43 11.29
C SER A 40 6.66 -21.76 10.10
N VAL A 41 5.63 -22.41 9.54
CA VAL A 41 4.79 -21.81 8.53
C VAL A 41 4.18 -20.58 9.18
N GLN A 42 4.84 -19.42 9.05
CA GLN A 42 4.18 -18.15 9.28
C GLN A 42 2.87 -18.25 8.50
N PRO A 43 1.70 -17.92 9.08
CA PRO A 43 0.44 -18.01 8.37
C PRO A 43 0.53 -17.14 7.11
N GLY A 44 0.88 -17.79 6.01
CA GLY A 44 1.46 -17.14 4.85
C GLY A 44 0.44 -16.98 3.74
N TYR A 45 0.74 -16.13 2.78
CA TYR A 45 -0.07 -15.83 1.60
C TYR A 45 -0.61 -17.08 0.85
N ASN A 46 0.01 -18.26 1.05
CA ASN A 46 -0.25 -19.53 0.36
C ASN A 46 -1.23 -20.48 1.05
N GLN A 47 -1.90 -20.10 2.16
CA GLN A 47 -2.83 -21.01 2.86
C GLN A 47 -4.02 -21.49 2.01
N HIS A 48 -4.35 -20.76 0.95
CA HIS A 48 -5.39 -21.11 -0.01
C HIS A 48 -4.98 -22.23 -0.98
N LEU A 49 -3.70 -22.61 -1.00
CA LEU A 49 -3.15 -23.62 -1.91
C LEU A 49 -3.11 -25.00 -1.25
N SER A 50 -3.08 -26.04 -2.08
CA SER A 50 -2.90 -27.43 -1.63
C SER A 50 -1.61 -27.58 -0.81
N LEU A 51 -1.52 -28.63 0.03
CA LEU A 51 -0.29 -28.92 0.76
C LEU A 51 0.88 -29.22 -0.20
N GLU A 52 0.62 -29.93 -1.29
CA GLU A 52 1.62 -30.25 -2.32
C GLU A 52 2.18 -28.99 -2.97
N THR A 53 1.31 -28.10 -3.45
CA THR A 53 1.71 -26.82 -4.08
C THR A 53 2.50 -25.95 -3.10
N ARG A 54 2.11 -25.94 -1.80
CA ARG A 54 2.87 -25.22 -0.77
C ARG A 54 4.28 -25.78 -0.59
N THR A 55 4.42 -27.10 -0.55
CA THR A 55 5.73 -27.77 -0.44
C THR A 55 6.61 -27.47 -1.65
N GLN A 56 6.06 -27.58 -2.86
CA GLN A 56 6.76 -27.26 -4.11
C GLN A 56 7.20 -25.78 -4.15
N LEU A 57 6.34 -24.86 -3.71
CA LEU A 57 6.67 -23.42 -3.63
C LEU A 57 7.77 -23.12 -2.62
N ASN A 58 7.77 -23.80 -1.47
CA ASN A 58 8.82 -23.63 -0.47
C ASN A 58 10.17 -24.13 -1.03
N ALA A 59 10.20 -25.33 -1.60
CA ALA A 59 11.40 -25.89 -2.24
C ALA A 59 11.92 -24.99 -3.37
N LEU A 60 11.02 -24.47 -4.20
CA LEU A 60 11.36 -23.50 -5.24
C LEU A 60 11.93 -22.21 -4.65
N GLY A 61 11.32 -21.69 -3.58
CA GLY A 61 11.80 -20.50 -2.87
C GLY A 61 13.23 -20.63 -2.36
N TYR A 62 13.60 -21.78 -1.79
CA TYR A 62 14.98 -22.06 -1.36
C TYR A 62 15.94 -22.05 -2.54
N ARG A 63 15.65 -22.79 -3.62
CA ARG A 63 16.48 -22.81 -4.83
C ARG A 63 16.68 -21.42 -5.42
N MET A 64 15.61 -20.63 -5.51
CA MET A 64 15.69 -19.25 -6.02
C MET A 64 16.62 -18.36 -5.19
N GLN A 65 16.62 -18.52 -3.86
CA GLN A 65 17.52 -17.77 -3.00
C GLN A 65 18.98 -18.18 -3.21
N GLU A 66 19.27 -19.47 -3.33
CA GLU A 66 20.61 -19.99 -3.63
C GLU A 66 21.12 -19.47 -4.97
N GLU A 67 20.28 -19.51 -6.02
CA GLU A 67 20.64 -18.99 -7.34
C GLU A 67 20.90 -17.49 -7.34
N ARG A 68 20.11 -16.71 -6.59
CA ARG A 68 20.35 -15.26 -6.43
C ARG A 68 21.65 -14.99 -5.69
N ALA A 69 21.94 -15.73 -4.63
CA ALA A 69 23.19 -15.60 -3.88
C ALA A 69 24.40 -15.96 -4.76
N ALA A 70 24.31 -17.04 -5.53
CA ALA A 70 25.33 -17.47 -6.46
C ALA A 70 25.54 -16.44 -7.58
N LEU A 71 24.46 -15.88 -8.15
CA LEU A 71 24.55 -14.82 -9.15
C LEU A 71 25.24 -13.58 -8.57
N LYS A 72 24.85 -13.15 -7.36
CA LYS A 72 25.46 -11.99 -6.69
C LYS A 72 26.96 -12.20 -6.50
N LEU A 73 27.38 -13.35 -5.99
CA LEU A 73 28.80 -13.69 -5.82
C LEU A 73 29.54 -13.71 -7.17
N LYS A 74 28.92 -14.26 -8.22
CA LYS A 74 29.49 -14.27 -9.58
C LYS A 74 29.67 -12.85 -10.12
N LEU A 75 28.69 -11.97 -9.97
CA LEU A 75 28.74 -10.58 -10.45
C LEU A 75 29.74 -9.71 -9.68
N GLU A 76 29.96 -10.02 -8.39
CA GLU A 76 30.99 -9.38 -7.56
C GLU A 76 32.40 -9.83 -7.98
N THR A 77 32.60 -11.13 -8.18
CA THR A 77 33.89 -11.73 -8.59
C THR A 77 34.28 -11.39 -10.02
N SER A 78 33.32 -11.32 -10.95
CA SER A 78 33.58 -11.01 -12.36
C SER A 78 33.72 -9.51 -12.65
N LYS A 79 33.56 -8.64 -11.65
CA LYS A 79 33.51 -7.17 -11.80
C LYS A 79 32.57 -6.72 -12.93
N ALA A 80 31.42 -7.40 -13.08
CA ALA A 80 30.44 -7.08 -14.12
C ALA A 80 30.03 -5.61 -14.09
N THR A 81 29.82 -5.02 -15.25
CA THR A 81 29.32 -3.65 -15.38
C THR A 81 27.88 -3.54 -14.85
N THR A 82 27.43 -2.31 -14.55
CA THR A 82 26.06 -2.08 -14.07
C THR A 82 25.00 -2.59 -15.06
N ALA A 83 25.25 -2.46 -16.37
CA ALA A 83 24.32 -2.91 -17.40
C ALA A 83 24.23 -4.45 -17.45
N GLU A 84 25.36 -5.16 -17.42
CA GLU A 84 25.40 -6.63 -17.41
C GLU A 84 24.78 -7.21 -16.14
N ARG A 85 24.97 -6.55 -14.99
CA ARG A 85 24.31 -6.93 -13.73
C ARG A 85 22.79 -6.83 -13.88
N ALA A 86 22.29 -5.69 -14.35
CA ALA A 86 20.86 -5.48 -14.54
C ALA A 86 20.24 -6.50 -15.52
N GLU A 87 20.95 -6.84 -16.60
CA GLU A 87 20.51 -7.84 -17.57
C GLU A 87 20.43 -9.25 -16.95
N GLN A 88 21.49 -9.71 -16.27
CA GLN A 88 21.51 -11.03 -15.65
C GLN A 88 20.49 -11.16 -14.50
N GLU A 89 20.33 -10.12 -13.69
CA GLU A 89 19.30 -10.07 -12.65
C GLU A 89 17.90 -10.12 -13.25
N THR A 90 17.66 -9.39 -14.34
CA THR A 90 16.36 -9.40 -15.04
C THR A 90 16.08 -10.77 -15.67
N ALA A 91 17.07 -11.39 -16.30
CA ALA A 91 16.93 -12.72 -16.89
C ALA A 91 16.63 -13.78 -15.83
N LEU A 92 17.35 -13.76 -14.70
CA LEU A 92 17.11 -14.65 -13.57
C LEU A 92 15.71 -14.42 -12.98
N ALA A 93 15.30 -13.17 -12.80
CA ALA A 93 13.98 -12.84 -12.30
C ALA A 93 12.85 -13.35 -13.21
N LYS A 94 12.99 -13.20 -14.53
CA LYS A 94 12.04 -13.73 -15.52
C LYS A 94 11.95 -15.25 -15.45
N ARG A 95 13.10 -15.94 -15.37
CA ARG A 95 13.14 -17.41 -15.22
C ARG A 95 12.43 -17.85 -13.95
N HIS A 96 12.76 -17.22 -12.82
CA HIS A 96 12.12 -17.49 -11.53
C HIS A 96 10.60 -17.31 -11.61
N GLN A 97 10.13 -16.24 -12.24
CA GLN A 97 8.71 -16.00 -12.41
C GLN A 97 8.03 -17.10 -13.24
N ALA A 98 8.66 -17.55 -14.33
CA ALA A 98 8.13 -18.60 -15.20
C ALA A 98 8.05 -19.95 -14.47
N GLU A 99 9.12 -20.36 -13.77
CA GLU A 99 9.13 -21.58 -12.96
C GLU A 99 8.07 -21.55 -11.86
N ARG A 100 7.92 -20.38 -11.22
CA ARG A 100 6.91 -20.20 -10.20
C ARG A 100 5.50 -20.28 -10.77
N ARG A 101 5.22 -19.64 -11.90
CA ARG A 101 3.93 -19.71 -12.61
C ARG A 101 3.53 -21.14 -12.96
N ALA A 102 4.50 -21.97 -13.35
CA ALA A 102 4.26 -23.35 -13.75
C ALA A 102 3.74 -24.25 -12.61
N LEU A 103 3.90 -23.83 -11.34
CA LEU A 103 3.37 -24.55 -10.17
C LEU A 103 1.90 -24.24 -9.87
N PHE A 104 1.29 -23.30 -10.58
CA PHE A 104 -0.10 -22.88 -10.36
C PHE A 104 -0.95 -23.20 -11.58
N SER A 105 -2.19 -23.63 -11.35
CA SER A 105 -3.24 -23.47 -12.36
C SER A 105 -3.46 -21.99 -12.69
N ASP A 106 -4.17 -21.71 -13.78
CA ASP A 106 -4.47 -20.34 -14.21
C ASP A 106 -5.25 -19.56 -13.13
N GLU A 107 -6.19 -20.24 -12.46
CA GLU A 107 -7.00 -19.66 -11.38
C GLU A 107 -6.17 -19.43 -10.11
N GLU A 108 -5.37 -20.41 -9.68
CA GLU A 108 -4.52 -20.25 -8.49
C GLU A 108 -3.44 -19.20 -8.72
N TRP A 109 -2.91 -19.08 -9.94
CA TRP A 109 -1.97 -18.02 -10.28
C TRP A 109 -2.64 -16.65 -10.21
N ALA A 110 -3.85 -16.51 -10.75
CA ALA A 110 -4.59 -15.26 -10.66
C ALA A 110 -4.85 -14.86 -9.19
N GLU A 111 -5.21 -15.83 -8.34
CA GLU A 111 -5.45 -15.61 -6.92
C GLU A 111 -4.16 -15.30 -6.13
N ASP A 112 -3.05 -16.00 -6.41
CA ASP A 112 -1.73 -15.71 -5.81
C ASP A 112 -1.24 -14.31 -6.18
N GLN A 113 -1.40 -13.94 -7.45
CA GLN A 113 -1.03 -12.61 -7.96
C GLN A 113 -1.87 -11.49 -7.32
N VAL A 114 -3.16 -11.74 -7.07
CA VAL A 114 -4.02 -10.82 -6.32
C VAL A 114 -3.53 -10.73 -4.87
N ARG A 115 -3.35 -11.85 -4.17
CA ARG A 115 -2.96 -11.87 -2.75
C ARG A 115 -1.62 -11.23 -2.47
N ARG A 116 -0.70 -11.27 -3.43
CA ARG A 116 0.65 -10.71 -3.32
C ARG A 116 0.79 -9.32 -3.92
N SER A 117 -0.22 -8.84 -4.65
CA SER A 117 -0.18 -7.50 -5.21
C SER A 117 -0.31 -6.46 -4.10
N PRO A 118 0.66 -5.54 -3.94
CA PRO A 118 0.52 -4.40 -3.02
C PRO A 118 -0.72 -3.56 -3.34
N GLN A 119 -1.13 -3.56 -4.61
CA GLN A 119 -2.30 -2.81 -5.08
C GLN A 119 -3.61 -3.43 -4.60
N VAL A 120 -3.67 -4.74 -4.29
CA VAL A 120 -4.89 -5.36 -3.75
C VAL A 120 -5.15 -4.92 -2.32
N GLY A 121 -4.11 -4.81 -1.49
CA GLY A 121 -4.26 -4.21 -0.15
C GLY A 121 -4.78 -2.79 -0.26
N LYS A 122 -4.17 -1.97 -1.12
CA LYS A 122 -4.58 -0.59 -1.36
C LYS A 122 -6.02 -0.47 -1.85
N VAL A 123 -6.43 -1.33 -2.80
CA VAL A 123 -7.78 -1.33 -3.38
C VAL A 123 -8.83 -1.83 -2.38
N ARG A 124 -8.51 -2.82 -1.54
CA ARG A 124 -9.39 -3.27 -0.44
C ARG A 124 -9.61 -2.20 0.62
N GLU A 125 -8.63 -1.32 0.81
CA GLU A 125 -8.71 -0.22 1.78
C GLU A 125 -9.48 1.01 1.26
N LEU A 126 -9.85 1.05 -0.03
CA LEU A 126 -10.65 2.12 -0.62
C LEU A 126 -12.06 2.14 -0.03
N ARG A 127 -12.20 2.82 1.10
CA ARG A 127 -13.52 3.01 1.71
C ARG A 127 -14.35 3.97 0.85
N GLY A 128 -15.62 3.65 0.64
CA GLY A 128 -16.51 4.46 -0.20
C GLY A 128 -16.36 4.21 -1.71
N PHE A 129 -15.60 3.19 -2.11
CA PHE A 129 -15.56 2.67 -3.46
C PHE A 129 -16.42 1.40 -3.53
N SER A 130 -17.57 1.48 -4.21
CA SER A 130 -18.49 0.35 -4.37
C SER A 130 -18.14 -0.42 -5.65
N ALA A 131 -17.23 -1.39 -5.55
CA ALA A 131 -16.96 -2.33 -6.62
C ALA A 131 -17.16 -3.77 -6.14
N THR A 132 -17.52 -4.65 -7.07
CA THR A 132 -17.59 -6.09 -6.80
C THR A 132 -16.20 -6.63 -6.46
N PRO A 133 -16.09 -7.74 -5.71
CA PRO A 133 -14.81 -8.39 -5.45
C PRO A 133 -14.01 -8.68 -6.73
N GLU A 134 -14.69 -9.03 -7.82
CA GLU A 134 -14.14 -9.24 -9.15
C GLU A 134 -13.63 -7.92 -9.74
N GLY A 135 -14.38 -6.83 -9.63
CA GLY A 135 -13.97 -5.50 -10.10
C GLY A 135 -12.73 -4.97 -9.37
N LEU A 136 -12.66 -5.18 -8.05
CA LEU A 136 -11.49 -4.82 -7.23
C LEU A 136 -10.25 -5.64 -7.62
N ARG A 137 -10.42 -6.96 -7.86
CA ARG A 137 -9.36 -7.83 -8.38
C ARG A 137 -8.85 -7.36 -9.73
N SER A 138 -9.79 -7.13 -10.65
CA SER A 138 -9.50 -6.64 -12.00
C SER A 138 -8.71 -5.33 -11.93
N LEU A 139 -9.15 -4.36 -11.11
CA LEU A 139 -8.49 -3.07 -10.90
C LEU A 139 -7.04 -3.22 -10.43
N ALA A 140 -6.83 -4.03 -9.39
CA ALA A 140 -5.52 -4.21 -8.81
C ALA A 140 -4.53 -4.92 -9.76
N LEU A 141 -5.01 -5.84 -10.60
CA LEU A 141 -4.19 -6.47 -11.64
C LEU A 141 -3.73 -5.45 -12.68
N ALA A 142 -4.60 -4.57 -13.19
CA ALA A 142 -4.16 -3.56 -14.14
C ALA A 142 -3.22 -2.52 -13.51
N MET A 143 -3.43 -2.14 -12.24
CA MET A 143 -2.47 -1.25 -11.56
C MET A 143 -1.09 -1.90 -11.45
N ARG A 144 -1.02 -3.20 -11.15
CA ARG A 144 0.24 -3.96 -11.16
C ARG A 144 0.88 -3.97 -12.55
N ASP A 145 0.10 -4.31 -13.58
CA ASP A 145 0.61 -4.41 -14.95
C ASP A 145 1.09 -3.05 -15.47
N PHE A 146 0.39 -1.99 -15.11
CA PHE A 146 0.83 -0.62 -15.35
C PHE A 146 2.16 -0.30 -14.66
N ASP A 147 2.32 -0.65 -13.38
CA ASP A 147 3.56 -0.43 -12.63
C ASP A 147 4.73 -1.24 -13.20
N ALA A 148 4.48 -2.45 -13.70
CA ALA A 148 5.49 -3.29 -14.33
C ALA A 148 5.91 -2.74 -15.71
N ALA A 149 4.96 -2.26 -16.51
CA ALA A 149 5.23 -1.68 -17.83
C ALA A 149 5.83 -0.28 -17.75
N HIS A 150 5.58 0.45 -16.66
CA HIS A 150 6.05 1.81 -16.44
C HIS A 150 6.75 1.91 -15.08
N PRO A 151 7.96 1.38 -14.91
CA PRO A 151 8.67 1.46 -13.64
C PRO A 151 8.78 2.91 -13.13
N ALA A 152 8.69 3.10 -11.81
CA ALA A 152 8.88 4.43 -11.23
C ALA A 152 10.29 4.96 -11.54
N PRO A 153 10.43 6.21 -12.01
CA PRO A 153 11.72 6.88 -12.14
C PRO A 153 12.51 6.80 -10.83
N THR A 154 13.82 6.58 -10.93
CA THR A 154 14.72 6.61 -9.77
C THR A 154 14.91 8.05 -9.28
N PRO A 155 14.67 8.35 -7.99
CA PRO A 155 14.93 9.66 -7.43
C PRO A 155 16.40 10.07 -7.56
N ARG A 156 16.64 11.38 -7.69
CA ARG A 156 17.99 11.96 -7.70
C ARG A 156 18.70 11.72 -6.36
N ASP A 157 19.73 10.88 -6.39
CA ASP A 157 20.81 10.72 -5.42
C ASP A 157 21.79 11.92 -5.50
N PRO A 158 21.92 12.74 -4.44
CA PRO A 158 22.84 13.87 -4.41
C PRO A 158 24.31 13.50 -4.68
N LYS A 159 24.69 12.23 -4.54
CA LYS A 159 26.05 11.73 -4.79
C LYS A 159 26.28 11.27 -6.24
N ARG A 160 25.27 11.35 -7.11
CA ARG A 160 25.34 10.98 -8.53
C ARG A 160 24.98 12.20 -9.40
N PRO A 161 25.99 12.96 -9.86
CA PRO A 161 25.76 14.21 -10.62
C PRO A 161 25.01 14.02 -11.95
N ASN A 162 24.94 12.80 -12.48
CA ASN A 162 24.26 12.44 -13.75
C ASN A 162 22.81 11.97 -13.55
N ASP A 163 22.21 12.19 -12.38
CA ASP A 163 20.81 11.82 -12.18
C ASP A 163 19.86 12.65 -13.04
N ASP A 164 18.87 11.95 -13.60
CA ASP A 164 17.88 12.43 -14.56
C ASP A 164 17.38 13.85 -14.23
N GLU A 165 17.78 14.83 -15.03
CA GLU A 165 17.25 16.21 -14.96
C GLU A 165 15.72 16.22 -15.11
N ASP A 166 15.18 15.22 -15.81
CA ASP A 166 13.77 15.07 -16.11
C ASP A 166 12.97 14.21 -15.10
N TYR A 167 13.50 13.92 -13.91
CA TYR A 167 12.79 13.10 -12.92
C TYR A 167 11.35 13.58 -12.67
N ARG A 168 11.15 14.90 -12.49
CA ARG A 168 9.83 15.50 -12.27
C ARG A 168 8.91 15.28 -13.47
N SER A 169 9.39 15.60 -14.66
CA SER A 169 8.64 15.43 -15.91
C SER A 169 8.24 13.97 -16.16
N LYS A 170 9.16 13.02 -15.91
CA LYS A 170 8.88 11.58 -16.04
C LYS A 170 7.86 11.10 -15.00
N MET A 171 7.93 11.60 -13.77
CA MET A 171 6.94 11.32 -12.73
C MET A 171 5.55 11.86 -13.10
N GLU A 172 5.47 13.09 -13.59
CA GLU A 172 4.22 13.72 -14.03
C GLU A 172 3.61 12.96 -15.21
N MET A 173 4.42 12.60 -16.21
CA MET A 173 3.96 11.80 -17.36
C MET A 173 3.44 10.44 -16.90
N ARG A 174 4.14 9.77 -15.98
CA ARG A 174 3.72 8.48 -15.42
C ARG A 174 2.40 8.60 -14.67
N GLU A 175 2.23 9.61 -13.83
CA GLU A 175 0.96 9.85 -13.12
C GLU A 175 -0.18 10.21 -14.08
N ALA A 176 0.09 10.97 -15.15
CA ALA A 176 -0.88 11.26 -16.20
C ALA A 176 -1.33 9.99 -16.93
N GLN A 177 -0.40 9.12 -17.34
CA GLN A 177 -0.70 7.82 -17.95
C GLN A 177 -1.52 6.93 -17.01
N ARG A 178 -1.19 6.93 -15.72
CA ARG A 178 -1.92 6.18 -14.70
C ARG A 178 -3.35 6.67 -14.56
N LYS A 179 -3.53 7.98 -14.47
CA LYS A 179 -4.84 8.62 -14.40
C LYS A 179 -5.66 8.28 -15.64
N ALA A 180 -5.09 8.38 -16.83
CA ALA A 180 -5.76 8.05 -18.08
C ALA A 180 -6.26 6.59 -18.08
N MET A 181 -5.37 5.64 -17.76
CA MET A 181 -5.73 4.22 -17.66
C MET A 181 -6.85 3.96 -16.64
N LEU A 182 -6.79 4.62 -15.47
CA LEU A 182 -7.81 4.45 -14.43
C LEU A 182 -9.15 5.06 -14.86
N THR A 183 -9.12 6.21 -15.54
CA THR A 183 -10.30 6.93 -16.00
C THR A 183 -10.99 6.19 -17.15
N GLU A 184 -10.22 5.67 -18.11
CA GLU A 184 -10.74 4.82 -19.19
C GLU A 184 -11.49 3.61 -18.64
N ARG A 185 -10.95 2.99 -17.59
CA ARG A 185 -11.53 1.77 -17.03
C ARG A 185 -12.69 1.99 -16.07
N LEU A 186 -12.62 3.03 -15.24
CA LEU A 186 -13.58 3.29 -14.18
C LEU A 186 -14.63 4.34 -14.58
N GLY A 187 -14.41 5.04 -15.69
CA GLY A 187 -15.08 6.31 -16.00
C GLY A 187 -14.66 7.43 -15.05
N GLU A 188 -15.07 8.66 -15.37
CA GLU A 188 -14.78 9.85 -14.58
C GLU A 188 -15.27 9.73 -13.13
N ALA A 189 -16.52 9.29 -12.93
CA ALA A 189 -17.10 9.14 -11.60
C ALA A 189 -16.40 8.04 -10.77
N GLY A 190 -16.03 6.92 -11.42
CA GLY A 190 -15.31 5.84 -10.75
C GLY A 190 -13.88 6.23 -10.39
N TYR A 191 -13.20 6.98 -11.27
CA TYR A 191 -11.89 7.55 -10.96
C TYR A 191 -11.96 8.54 -9.79
N ALA A 192 -12.95 9.43 -9.76
CA ALA A 192 -13.13 10.36 -8.64
C ALA A 192 -13.34 9.61 -7.31
N ALA A 193 -14.14 8.54 -7.31
CA ALA A 193 -14.33 7.69 -6.14
C ALA A 193 -13.03 6.96 -5.73
N PHE A 194 -12.26 6.46 -6.69
CA PHE A 194 -10.97 5.83 -6.47
C PHE A 194 -9.94 6.80 -5.88
N ALA A 195 -9.81 7.99 -6.47
CA ALA A 195 -8.89 9.04 -6.03
C ALA A 195 -9.22 9.47 -4.59
N ARG A 196 -10.51 9.68 -4.29
CA ARG A 196 -11.00 9.99 -2.95
C ARG A 196 -10.73 8.85 -1.96
N GLY A 197 -11.02 7.59 -2.34
CA GLY A 197 -10.75 6.43 -1.49
C GLY A 197 -9.26 6.22 -1.20
N SER A 198 -8.40 6.68 -2.12
CA SER A 198 -6.94 6.63 -1.98
C SER A 198 -6.36 7.74 -1.10
N ASP A 199 -7.15 8.77 -0.79
CA ASP A 199 -6.73 9.87 0.06
C ASP A 199 -6.77 9.43 1.55
N PRO A 200 -5.64 9.44 2.27
CA PRO A 200 -5.60 9.05 3.68
C PRO A 200 -6.55 9.87 4.58
N ARG A 201 -6.79 11.13 4.23
CA ARG A 201 -7.69 12.04 4.96
C ARG A 201 -9.14 11.55 4.89
N PHE A 202 -9.54 11.02 3.74
CA PHE A 202 -10.92 10.55 3.53
C PHE A 202 -11.28 9.42 4.49
N ARG A 203 -10.34 8.52 4.81
CA ARG A 203 -10.56 7.45 5.79
C ARG A 203 -10.94 8.02 7.16
N THR A 204 -10.22 9.03 7.63
CA THR A 204 -10.48 9.69 8.92
C THR A 204 -11.83 10.39 8.91
N LEU A 205 -12.13 11.14 7.84
CA LEU A 205 -13.39 11.85 7.68
C LEU A 205 -14.60 10.90 7.59
N LEU A 206 -14.45 9.77 6.89
CA LEU A 206 -15.51 8.77 6.78
C LEU A 206 -15.81 8.11 8.14
N VAL A 207 -14.78 7.77 8.92
CA VAL A 207 -14.98 7.25 10.29
C VAL A 207 -15.68 8.28 11.16
N LEU A 208 -15.28 9.56 11.07
CA LEU A 208 -15.90 10.64 11.83
C LEU A 208 -17.37 10.84 11.44
N SER A 209 -17.69 10.86 10.13
CA SER A 209 -19.07 11.02 9.65
C SER A 209 -19.98 9.92 10.20
N ARG A 210 -19.53 8.67 10.20
CA ARG A 210 -20.28 7.54 10.77
C ARG A 210 -20.49 7.67 12.28
N ARG A 211 -19.47 8.12 13.02
CA ARG A 211 -19.57 8.35 14.48
C ARG A 211 -20.55 9.48 14.83
N LEU A 212 -20.79 10.38 13.89
CA LEU A 212 -21.76 11.47 14.02
C LEU A 212 -23.12 11.12 13.41
N ASP A 213 -23.35 9.85 13.03
CA ASP A 213 -24.56 9.37 12.37
C ASP A 213 -24.91 10.13 11.08
N LEU A 214 -23.88 10.63 10.38
CA LEU A 214 -23.99 11.33 9.11
C LEU A 214 -23.77 10.36 7.94
N SER A 215 -24.37 10.69 6.79
CA SER A 215 -24.16 9.92 5.56
C SER A 215 -22.71 10.03 5.07
N PRO A 216 -22.20 9.06 4.28
CA PRO A 216 -20.88 9.15 3.68
C PRO A 216 -20.66 10.41 2.84
N ALA A 217 -21.73 11.02 2.31
CA ALA A 217 -21.65 12.26 1.54
C ALA A 217 -21.10 13.44 2.38
N ALA A 218 -21.30 13.44 3.71
CA ALA A 218 -20.72 14.45 4.58
C ALA A 218 -19.18 14.39 4.55
N ALA A 219 -18.59 13.20 4.62
CA ALA A 219 -17.13 13.03 4.52
C ALA A 219 -16.58 13.49 3.16
N VAL A 220 -17.35 13.31 2.09
CA VAL A 220 -17.00 13.80 0.75
C VAL A 220 -16.96 15.32 0.73
N GLN A 221 -18.04 15.96 1.18
CA GLN A 221 -18.14 17.42 1.24
C GLN A 221 -17.03 18.02 2.10
N TRP A 222 -16.72 17.42 3.25
CA TRP A 222 -15.63 17.90 4.10
C TRP A 222 -14.28 17.81 3.40
N LEU A 223 -13.99 16.70 2.71
CA LEU A 223 -12.74 16.55 1.97
C LEU A 223 -12.61 17.57 0.83
N GLU A 224 -13.71 17.85 0.13
CA GLU A 224 -13.76 18.85 -0.93
C GLU A 224 -13.45 20.25 -0.37
N LEU A 225 -14.04 20.62 0.77
CA LEU A 225 -13.73 21.86 1.49
C LEU A 225 -12.25 21.92 1.91
N GLN A 226 -11.70 20.82 2.45
CA GLN A 226 -10.27 20.76 2.79
C GLN A 226 -9.38 21.01 1.58
N THR A 227 -9.68 20.33 0.47
CA THR A 227 -8.88 20.39 -0.75
C THR A 227 -8.94 21.78 -1.37
N ALA A 228 -10.14 22.38 -1.47
CA ALA A 228 -10.31 23.73 -1.99
C ALA A 228 -9.54 24.77 -1.17
N ALA A 229 -9.63 24.71 0.16
CA ALA A 229 -8.93 25.62 1.06
C ALA A 229 -7.40 25.51 0.94
N GLN A 230 -6.89 24.28 0.85
CA GLN A 230 -5.45 24.04 0.67
C GLN A 230 -4.95 24.55 -0.69
N THR A 231 -5.72 24.34 -1.75
CA THR A 231 -5.39 24.88 -3.08
C THR A 231 -5.35 26.41 -3.07
N GLN A 232 -6.35 27.07 -2.48
CA GLN A 232 -6.37 28.53 -2.35
C GLN A 232 -5.18 29.05 -1.53
N ALA A 233 -4.85 28.38 -0.43
CA ALA A 233 -3.69 28.76 0.38
C ALA A 233 -2.37 28.56 -0.37
N GLN A 234 -2.23 27.48 -1.15
CA GLN A 234 -1.06 27.26 -2.00
C GLN A 234 -0.91 28.39 -3.03
N GLN A 235 -2.00 28.76 -3.70
CA GLN A 235 -2.03 29.87 -4.65
C GLN A 235 -1.64 31.19 -3.98
N ALA A 236 -2.20 31.50 -2.81
CA ALA A 236 -1.83 32.69 -2.05
C ALA A 236 -0.35 32.70 -1.65
N ARG A 237 0.25 31.54 -1.29
CA ARG A 237 1.68 31.43 -0.96
C ARG A 237 2.62 31.55 -2.16
N GLN A 238 2.15 31.19 -3.35
CA GLN A 238 2.95 31.22 -4.57
C GLN A 238 2.70 32.48 -5.40
N ASN A 239 1.72 33.31 -5.02
CA ASN A 239 1.41 34.54 -5.74
C ASN A 239 2.54 35.57 -5.58
N PRO A 240 3.24 35.98 -6.66
CA PRO A 240 4.30 36.99 -6.60
C PRO A 240 3.76 38.40 -6.40
N ASP A 241 2.48 38.66 -6.69
CA ASP A 241 1.87 39.99 -6.63
C ASP A 241 1.44 40.39 -5.21
N LEU A 242 1.49 39.46 -4.25
CA LEU A 242 1.17 39.72 -2.84
C LEU A 242 2.44 40.09 -2.06
N THR A 243 2.38 41.22 -1.34
CA THR A 243 3.36 41.51 -0.28
C THR A 243 3.26 40.49 0.84
N ASP A 244 4.28 40.40 1.68
CA ASP A 244 4.29 39.45 2.79
C ASP A 244 3.12 39.70 3.77
N GLU A 245 2.80 40.96 4.06
CA GLU A 245 1.65 41.32 4.90
C GLU A 245 0.32 40.95 4.25
N ALA A 246 0.16 41.24 2.95
CA ALA A 246 -1.04 40.89 2.20
C ALA A 246 -1.23 39.38 2.12
N ARG A 247 -0.14 38.63 2.00
CA ARG A 247 -0.12 37.16 2.01
C ARG A 247 -0.59 36.61 3.35
N VAL A 248 -0.11 37.14 4.46
CA VAL A 248 -0.55 36.73 5.81
C VAL A 248 -2.05 37.01 6.00
N VAL A 249 -2.53 38.19 5.59
CA VAL A 249 -3.96 38.53 5.68
C VAL A 249 -4.81 37.59 4.82
N ALA A 250 -4.38 37.28 3.60
CA ALA A 250 -5.07 36.35 2.71
C ALA A 250 -5.16 34.94 3.32
N LEU A 251 -4.06 34.41 3.87
CA LEU A 251 -4.04 33.09 4.50
C LEU A 251 -4.93 33.02 5.75
N LEU A 252 -4.97 34.08 6.55
CA LEU A 252 -5.89 34.18 7.69
C LEU A 252 -7.36 34.22 7.25
N ALA A 253 -7.68 34.98 6.19
CA ALA A 253 -9.03 35.03 5.64
C ALA A 253 -9.49 33.67 5.10
N ILE A 254 -8.64 32.98 4.34
CA ILE A 254 -8.91 31.61 3.85
C ILE A 254 -9.18 30.68 5.04
N ARG A 255 -8.36 30.75 6.09
CA ARG A 255 -8.55 29.92 7.28
C ARG A 255 -9.90 30.18 7.96
N VAL A 256 -10.24 31.44 8.22
CA VAL A 256 -11.49 31.81 8.91
C VAL A 256 -12.72 31.37 8.12
N GLU A 257 -12.73 31.61 6.81
CA GLU A 257 -13.85 31.20 5.96
C GLU A 257 -13.96 29.67 5.89
N THR A 258 -12.82 28.97 5.81
CA THR A 258 -12.78 27.51 5.82
C THR A 258 -13.30 26.92 7.14
N GLU A 259 -12.90 27.49 8.28
CA GLU A 259 -13.40 27.07 9.60
C GLU A 259 -14.92 27.27 9.69
N ARG A 260 -15.44 28.41 9.22
CA ARG A 260 -16.87 28.70 9.17
C ARG A 260 -17.63 27.71 8.27
N ALA A 261 -17.13 27.45 7.06
CA ALA A 261 -17.75 26.54 6.10
C ALA A 261 -17.79 25.09 6.64
N LEU A 262 -16.70 24.63 7.25
CA LEU A 262 -16.66 23.31 7.87
C LEU A 262 -17.52 23.22 9.11
N GLN A 263 -17.58 24.26 9.95
CA GLN A 263 -18.47 24.28 11.10
C GLN A 263 -19.93 24.19 10.67
N ALA A 264 -20.31 24.87 9.58
CA ALA A 264 -21.64 24.78 9.01
C ALA A 264 -21.93 23.38 8.44
N ALA A 265 -20.98 22.78 7.70
CA ALA A 265 -21.13 21.47 7.08
C ALA A 265 -21.11 20.29 8.07
N VAL A 266 -20.31 20.40 9.14
CA VAL A 266 -20.21 19.39 10.20
C VAL A 266 -21.34 19.55 11.23
N GLY A 267 -21.81 20.78 11.42
CA GLY A 267 -22.77 21.16 12.45
C GLY A 267 -22.13 21.35 13.82
N ALA A 268 -22.81 22.13 14.68
CA ALA A 268 -22.30 22.53 16.00
C ALA A 268 -21.94 21.32 16.89
N ARG A 269 -22.74 20.24 16.85
CA ARG A 269 -22.50 19.02 17.63
C ARG A 269 -21.26 18.25 17.18
N GLY A 270 -20.94 18.28 15.88
CA GLY A 270 -19.81 17.56 15.30
C GLY A 270 -18.51 18.36 15.29
N TRP A 271 -18.58 19.69 15.37
CA TRP A 271 -17.42 20.58 15.17
C TRP A 271 -16.25 20.27 16.12
N GLY A 272 -16.53 20.11 17.42
CA GLY A 272 -15.49 19.76 18.39
C GLY A 272 -14.85 18.38 18.14
N ALA A 273 -15.62 17.42 17.60
CA ALA A 273 -15.06 16.12 17.20
C ALA A 273 -14.21 16.24 15.93
N TYR A 274 -14.64 17.04 14.96
CA TYR A 274 -13.86 17.35 13.76
C TYR A 274 -12.53 18.01 14.10
N GLN A 275 -12.53 19.06 14.92
CA GLN A 275 -11.31 19.76 15.32
C GLN A 275 -10.29 18.83 15.97
N ARG A 276 -10.75 17.91 16.84
CA ARG A 276 -9.88 16.96 17.55
C ARG A 276 -9.30 15.85 16.68
N HIS A 277 -10.03 15.39 15.66
CA HIS A 277 -9.65 14.19 14.90
C HIS A 277 -9.22 14.48 13.46
N ALA A 278 -9.61 15.62 12.90
CA ALA A 278 -9.37 15.99 11.51
C ALA A 278 -9.05 17.48 11.32
N GLY A 279 -8.79 18.23 12.41
CA GLY A 279 -8.63 19.68 12.37
C GLY A 279 -7.19 20.21 12.36
N ASP A 280 -6.18 19.36 12.53
CA ASP A 280 -4.80 19.85 12.70
C ASP A 280 -4.25 20.65 11.51
N TRP A 281 -4.69 20.30 10.29
CA TRP A 281 -4.31 21.01 9.07
C TRP A 281 -4.83 22.47 9.03
N LEU A 282 -5.90 22.81 9.77
CA LEU A 282 -6.40 24.20 9.86
C LEU A 282 -5.36 25.13 10.50
N LYS A 283 -4.52 24.60 11.39
CA LYS A 283 -3.42 25.37 12.01
C LYS A 283 -2.32 25.72 11.01
N GLN A 284 -2.17 24.92 9.96
CA GLN A 284 -1.18 25.10 8.90
C GLN A 284 -1.69 26.01 7.78
N LEU A 285 -3.01 26.21 7.67
CA LEU A 285 -3.63 27.06 6.64
C LEU A 285 -3.26 28.53 6.78
N GLY A 286 -3.26 29.05 8.02
CA GLY A 286 -2.94 30.46 8.30
C GLY A 286 -1.45 30.74 8.47
N ARG A 287 -0.58 29.82 8.05
CA ARG A 287 0.89 29.92 8.13
C ARG A 287 1.51 29.96 6.74
#